data_AF-A0A452QPV3-F1
#
_entry.id   AF-A0A452QPV3-F1
#
_cell.length_a   1.000
_cell.length_b   1.000
_cell.length_c   1.000
_cell.angle_alpha   90.00
_cell.angle_beta   90.00
_cell.angle_gamma   90.00
#
_symmetry.space_group_name_H-M   'P 1'
#
loop_
_entity.id
_entity.type
_entity.pdbx_description
1 polymer ?
#
loop_
_entity_poly.entity_id
_entity_poly.type
_entity_poly.pdbx_seq_one_letter_code
_entity_poly.pdbx_strand_id
1 'polypeptide(L)'
;MQPLLLLLALLLPLGAGTEEIIGGHEAKPHSRPYMAFVQFLDKGKKKRCGGVLVHKYFVLTAGDSGGPLVCNNVVQGTFSYGKPDGTPPGVFMKVSHFLPWIKRTMKRL
;
A
#
# COMPACT_ATOMS: atom_id res chain seq x y z
N MET A 1 21.49 -44.27 14.69
CA MET A 1 21.49 -42.82 15.01
C MET A 1 20.46 -42.00 14.22
N GLN A 2 19.72 -42.59 13.28
CA GLN A 2 18.66 -41.90 12.52
C GLN A 2 17.24 -41.83 13.16
N PRO A 3 16.82 -42.69 14.12
CA PRO A 3 15.43 -42.65 14.61
C PRO A 3 15.18 -41.45 15.54
N LEU A 4 16.22 -40.91 16.19
CA LEU A 4 16.13 -39.75 17.07
C LEU A 4 15.85 -38.45 16.29
N LEU A 5 16.38 -38.35 15.07
CA LEU A 5 16.19 -37.19 14.19
C LEU A 5 14.76 -37.09 13.64
N LEU A 6 14.13 -38.24 13.37
CA LEU A 6 12.73 -38.30 12.96
C LEU A 6 11.78 -37.86 14.10
N LEU A 7 12.10 -38.23 15.35
CA LEU A 7 11.30 -37.84 16.51
C LEU A 7 11.37 -36.32 16.79
N LEU A 8 12.53 -35.69 16.56
CA LEU A 8 12.68 -34.23 16.67
C LEU A 8 11.84 -33.46 15.63
N ALA A 9 11.64 -34.03 14.45
CA ALA A 9 10.84 -33.40 13.39
C ALA A 9 9.34 -33.38 13.71
N LEU A 10 8.83 -34.34 14.50
CA LEU A 10 7.44 -34.36 14.97
C LEU A 10 7.17 -33.40 16.14
N LEU A 11 8.21 -33.00 16.88
CA LEU A 11 8.12 -32.05 17.99
C LEU A 11 8.20 -30.59 17.53
N LEU A 12 8.60 -30.33 16.28
CA LEU A 12 8.58 -29.00 15.70
C LEU A 12 7.13 -28.66 15.31
N PRO A 13 6.56 -27.56 15.83
CA PRO A 13 5.24 -27.13 15.39
C PRO A 13 5.33 -26.81 13.90
N LEU A 14 4.58 -27.57 13.09
CA LEU A 14 4.34 -27.28 11.68
C LEU A 14 3.39 -26.08 11.56
N GLY A 15 3.82 -24.94 12.10
CA GLY A 15 3.12 -23.66 12.04
C GLY A 15 3.71 -22.84 10.91
N ALA A 16 3.14 -23.01 9.71
CA ALA A 16 3.35 -22.10 8.60
C ALA A 16 3.12 -20.66 9.07
N GLY A 17 4.05 -19.76 8.74
CA GLY A 17 4.12 -18.40 9.27
C GLY A 17 2.77 -17.67 9.27
N THR A 18 2.28 -17.38 10.47
CA THR A 18 1.20 -16.45 10.70
C THR A 18 1.77 -15.29 11.49
N GLU A 19 1.99 -14.15 10.84
CA GLU A 19 2.12 -12.89 11.54
C GLU A 19 0.77 -12.63 12.22
N GLU A 20 0.68 -12.96 13.50
CA GLU A 20 -0.50 -12.75 14.32
C GLU A 20 -0.53 -11.28 14.78
N ILE A 21 -1.70 -10.64 14.71
CA ILE A 21 -1.84 -9.24 15.14
C ILE A 21 -1.82 -9.18 16.67
N ILE A 22 -0.69 -8.75 17.25
CA ILE A 22 -0.53 -8.63 18.71
C ILE A 22 -1.14 -7.31 19.20
N GLY A 23 -2.11 -7.40 20.14
CA GLY A 23 -2.68 -6.23 20.82
C GLY A 23 -3.69 -5.40 20.01
N GLY A 24 -4.21 -5.95 18.92
CA GLY A 24 -5.24 -5.31 18.10
C GLY A 24 -6.67 -5.52 18.63
N HIS A 25 -7.61 -4.77 18.05
CA HIS A 25 -9.05 -5.01 18.21
C HIS A 25 -9.66 -5.27 16.84
N GLU A 26 -10.48 -6.31 16.75
CA GLU A 26 -11.23 -6.60 15.53
C GLU A 26 -12.17 -5.44 15.19
N ALA A 27 -12.12 -4.98 13.94
CA ALA A 27 -13.00 -3.92 13.49
C ALA A 27 -14.44 -4.45 13.42
N LYS A 28 -15.42 -3.67 13.91
CA LYS A 28 -16.83 -4.00 13.74
C LYS A 28 -17.13 -4.25 12.25
N PRO A 29 -17.87 -5.32 11.89
CA PRO A 29 -18.16 -5.62 10.49
C PRO A 29 -18.68 -4.39 9.73
N HIS A 30 -18.13 -4.17 8.53
CA HIS A 30 -18.45 -3.06 7.63
C HIS A 30 -18.26 -1.63 8.19
N SER A 31 -17.64 -1.47 9.37
CA SER A 31 -17.38 -0.14 9.96
C SER A 31 -16.31 0.67 9.20
N ARG A 32 -15.57 0.01 8.28
CA ARG A 32 -14.52 0.59 7.46
C ARG A 32 -14.80 0.34 5.96
N PRO A 33 -15.84 0.95 5.38
CA PRO A 33 -16.27 0.67 4.01
C PRO A 33 -15.26 1.08 2.93
N TYR A 34 -14.29 1.91 3.29
CA TYR A 34 -13.19 2.32 2.43
C TYR A 34 -12.01 1.33 2.40
N MET A 35 -11.98 0.33 3.29
CA MET A 35 -10.90 -0.66 3.34
C MET A 35 -10.99 -1.62 2.15
N ALA A 36 -9.91 -1.72 1.39
CA ALA A 36 -9.81 -2.58 0.22
C ALA A 36 -8.70 -3.62 0.40
N PHE A 37 -8.96 -4.82 -0.11
CA PHE A 37 -7.94 -5.86 -0.24
C PHE A 37 -7.51 -5.96 -1.70
N VAL A 38 -6.26 -5.59 -1.98
CA VAL A 38 -5.73 -5.50 -3.34
C VAL A 38 -4.87 -6.72 -3.62
N GLN A 39 -5.17 -7.42 -4.72
CA GLN A 39 -4.41 -8.55 -5.22
C GLN A 39 -3.93 -8.23 -6.63
N PHE A 40 -2.62 -8.35 -6.87
CA PHE A 40 -2.03 -8.10 -8.18
C PHE A 40 -0.92 -9.10 -8.48
N LEU A 41 -0.52 -9.18 -9.74
CA LEU A 41 0.61 -9.99 -10.19
C LEU A 41 1.79 -9.08 -10.48
N ASP A 42 2.93 -9.33 -9.84
CA ASP A 42 4.19 -8.66 -10.11
C ASP A 42 5.24 -9.72 -10.46
N LYS A 43 5.81 -9.65 -11.67
CA LYS A 43 6.81 -10.62 -12.18
C LYS A 43 6.36 -12.09 -12.03
N GLY A 44 5.09 -12.37 -12.32
CA GLY A 44 4.50 -13.70 -12.17
C GLY A 44 4.24 -14.13 -10.73
N LYS A 45 4.53 -13.28 -9.73
CA LYS A 45 4.26 -13.54 -8.31
C LYS A 45 3.02 -12.79 -7.87
N LYS A 46 2.09 -13.50 -7.22
CA LYS A 46 0.90 -12.89 -6.62
C LYS A 46 1.29 -12.07 -5.39
N LYS A 47 0.98 -10.78 -5.43
CA LYS A 47 1.17 -9.81 -4.35
C LYS A 47 -0.18 -9.43 -3.76
N ARG A 48 -0.16 -9.05 -2.49
CA ARG A 48 -1.33 -8.69 -1.69
C ARG A 48 -0.98 -7.46 -0.88
N CYS A 49 -1.85 -6.47 -0.90
CA CYS A 49 -1.73 -5.26 -0.08
C CYS A 49 -3.10 -4.88 0.49
N GLY A 50 -3.11 -4.21 1.63
CA GLY A 50 -4.24 -3.39 2.03
C GLY A 50 -4.28 -2.10 1.21
N GLY A 51 -5.46 -1.51 1.08
CA GLY A 51 -5.64 -0.21 0.44
C GLY A 51 -6.89 0.52 0.90
N VAL A 52 -7.04 1.75 0.44
CA VAL A 52 -8.16 2.64 0.76
C VAL A 52 -8.80 3.18 -0.52
N LEU A 53 -10.10 3.01 -0.69
CA LEU A 53 -10.84 3.59 -1.81
C LEU A 53 -10.93 5.11 -1.65
N VAL A 54 -10.24 5.87 -2.50
CA VAL A 54 -10.24 7.35 -2.49
C VAL A 54 -11.14 7.96 -3.56
N HIS A 55 -11.48 7.18 -4.58
CA HIS A 55 -12.46 7.52 -5.62
C HIS A 55 -13.04 6.23 -6.21
N LYS A 56 -14.17 6.31 -6.92
CA LYS A 56 -14.88 5.14 -7.50
C LYS A 56 -13.99 4.16 -8.27
N TYR A 57 -12.90 4.66 -8.84
CA TYR A 57 -11.94 3.90 -9.65
C TYR A 57 -10.50 3.93 -9.12
N PHE A 58 -10.27 4.48 -7.93
CA PHE A 58 -8.92 4.65 -7.39
C PHE A 58 -8.82 4.10 -5.97
N VAL A 59 -7.92 3.13 -5.78
CA VAL A 59 -7.55 2.54 -4.49
C VAL A 59 -6.10 2.94 -4.19
N LEU A 60 -5.90 3.62 -3.06
CA LEU A 60 -4.59 4.00 -2.54
C LEU A 60 -3.99 2.81 -1.78
N THR A 61 -2.78 2.38 -2.14
CA THR A 61 -2.06 1.29 -1.45
C THR A 61 -0.76 1.79 -0.85
N ALA A 62 -0.13 1.03 0.05
CA ALA A 62 1.21 1.34 0.52
C ALA A 62 2.22 1.27 -0.65
N GLY A 63 2.63 2.46 -1.09
CA GLY A 63 3.41 2.76 -2.27
C GLY A 63 3.13 4.21 -2.67
N ASP A 64 3.69 5.18 -1.93
CA ASP A 64 3.27 6.59 -1.97
C ASP A 64 3.50 7.32 -3.31
N SER A 65 4.23 6.72 -4.26
CA SER A 65 4.51 7.31 -5.59
C SER A 65 3.23 7.61 -6.37
N GLY A 66 3.05 8.88 -6.74
CA GLY A 66 1.87 9.41 -7.41
C GLY A 66 0.81 9.99 -6.47
N GLY A 67 0.92 9.78 -5.16
CA GLY A 67 0.01 10.34 -4.16
C GLY A 67 0.01 11.88 -4.13
N PRO A 68 -1.15 12.53 -3.91
CA PRO A 68 -1.23 13.99 -3.93
C PRO A 68 -0.64 14.61 -2.65
N LEU A 69 0.23 15.60 -2.82
CA LEU A 69 0.56 16.57 -1.78
C LEU A 69 -0.52 17.65 -1.76
N VAL A 70 -1.38 17.61 -0.75
CA VAL A 70 -2.48 18.58 -0.58
C VAL A 70 -2.11 19.61 0.46
N CYS A 71 -2.19 20.90 0.10
CA CYS A 71 -2.06 22.01 1.05
C CYS A 71 -3.24 22.97 0.83
N ASN A 72 -3.90 23.38 1.92
CA ASN A 72 -5.08 24.26 1.87
C ASN A 72 -6.16 23.73 0.91
N ASN A 73 -6.43 22.42 0.94
CA ASN A 73 -7.38 21.74 0.05
C ASN A 73 -7.04 21.83 -1.46
N VAL A 74 -5.81 22.17 -1.82
CA VAL A 74 -5.33 22.22 -3.20
C VAL A 74 -4.19 21.22 -3.39
N VAL A 75 -4.23 20.46 -4.48
CA VAL A 75 -3.12 19.57 -4.88
C VAL A 75 -1.96 20.43 -5.37
N GLN A 76 -0.89 20.48 -4.58
CA GLN A 76 0.33 21.23 -4.88
C GLN A 76 1.37 20.37 -5.62
N GLY A 77 1.36 19.06 -5.37
CA GLY A 77 2.31 18.15 -5.98
C GLY A 77 1.87 16.70 -6.00
N THR A 78 2.66 15.87 -6.66
CA THR A 78 2.53 14.40 -6.59
C THR A 78 3.83 13.83 -6.05
N PHE A 79 3.75 12.94 -5.07
CA PHE A 79 4.92 12.32 -4.46
C PHE A 79 5.68 11.50 -5.51
N SER A 80 6.99 11.68 -5.58
CA SER A 80 7.88 10.95 -6.49
C SER A 80 8.60 9.86 -5.72
N TYR A 81 9.52 10.24 -4.84
CA TYR A 81 10.27 9.35 -3.96
C TYR A 81 10.69 10.08 -2.68
N GLY A 82 11.06 9.30 -1.67
CA GLY A 82 11.56 9.80 -0.38
C GLY A 82 12.36 8.71 0.31
N LYS A 83 12.79 8.96 1.54
CA LYS A 83 13.46 7.93 2.33
C LYS A 83 12.46 6.81 2.69
N PRO A 84 12.91 5.53 2.75
CA PRO A 84 12.03 4.41 3.09
C PRO A 84 11.40 4.50 4.49
N ASP A 85 12.02 5.29 5.39
CA ASP A 85 11.57 5.55 6.75
C ASP A 85 10.55 6.71 6.84
N GLY A 86 10.21 7.36 5.72
CA GLY A 86 9.29 8.50 5.67
C GLY A 86 9.88 9.82 6.18
N THR A 87 11.17 9.85 6.54
CA THR A 87 11.80 11.06 7.08
C THR A 87 11.95 12.11 5.97
N PRO A 88 11.47 13.36 6.16
CA PRO A 88 11.67 14.43 5.20
C PRO A 88 13.14 14.68 4.85
N PRO A 89 13.43 15.22 3.64
CA PRO A 89 12.45 15.64 2.63
C PRO A 89 11.99 14.49 1.71
N GLY A 90 10.73 14.58 1.27
CA GLY A 90 10.24 13.86 0.09
C GLY A 90 10.40 14.73 -1.16
N VAL A 91 10.58 14.09 -2.32
CA VAL A 91 10.63 14.76 -3.63
C VAL A 91 9.25 14.68 -4.28
N PHE A 92 8.75 15.81 -4.77
CA PHE A 92 7.42 15.94 -5.36
C PHE A 92 7.48 16.63 -6.73
N MET A 93 6.64 16.20 -7.66
CA MET A 93 6.35 16.96 -8.88
C MET A 93 5.51 18.18 -8.52
N LYS A 94 5.86 19.37 -9.02
CA LYS A 94 5.08 20.60 -8.79
C LYS A 94 3.92 20.70 -9.77
N VAL A 95 2.68 20.51 -9.30
CA VAL A 95 1.47 20.57 -10.14
C VAL A 95 1.36 21.89 -10.89
N SER A 96 1.73 23.00 -10.23
CA SER A 96 1.61 24.34 -10.84
C SER A 96 2.42 24.49 -12.12
N HIS A 97 3.55 23.80 -12.24
CA HIS A 97 4.42 23.85 -13.42
C HIS A 97 3.76 23.16 -14.63
N PHE A 98 3.00 22.10 -14.39
CA PHE A 98 2.37 21.28 -15.45
C PHE A 98 0.89 21.61 -15.68
N LEU A 99 0.30 22.52 -14.91
CA LEU A 99 -1.10 22.96 -15.03
C LEU A 99 -1.55 23.24 -16.48
N PRO A 100 -0.78 23.94 -17.35
CA PRO A 100 -1.20 24.17 -18.73
C PRO A 100 -1.37 22.88 -19.52
N TRP A 101 -0.46 21.92 -19.36
CA TRP A 101 -0.54 20.61 -20.02
C TRP A 101 -1.70 19.78 -19.48
N ILE A 102 -1.87 19.73 -18.15
CA ILE A 102 -2.98 19.01 -17.49
C ILE A 102 -4.33 19.52 -18.03
N LYS A 103 -4.53 20.84 -18.06
CA LYS A 103 -5.77 21.45 -18.57
C LYS A 103 -6.01 21.11 -20.04
N ARG A 104 -4.97 21.05 -20.88
CA ARG A 104 -5.11 20.65 -22.29
C ARG A 104 -5.51 19.19 -22.44
N THR A 105 -4.92 18.29 -21.66
CA THR A 105 -5.23 16.86 -21.70
C THR A 105 -6.66 16.59 -21.24
N MET A 106 -7.08 17.20 -20.13
CA MET A 106 -8.44 17.03 -19.59
C MET A 106 -9.55 17.56 -20.51
N LYS A 107 -9.24 18.48 -21.43
CA LYS A 107 -10.20 18.95 -22.45
C LYS A 107 -10.36 18.00 -23.64
N ARG A 108 -9.46 17.03 -23.79
CA ARG A 108 -9.45 16.04 -24.88
C ARG A 108 -10.06 14.71 -24.47
N LEU A 109 -10.41 14.55 -23.19
CA LEU A 109 -11.12 13.43 -22.61
C LEU A 109 -12.60 13.82 -22.46
#